data_AF-T1BQL5-F1
#
_entry.id   AF-T1BQL5-F1
#
_cell.length_a   1.000
_cell.length_b   1.000
_cell.length_c   1.000
_cell.angle_alpha   90.00
_cell.angle_beta   90.00
_cell.angle_gamma   90.00
#
_symmetry.space_group_name_H-M   'P 1'
#
loop_
_entity.id
_entity.type
_entity.pdbx_description
1 polymer ?
#
loop_
_entity_poly.entity_id
_entity_poly.type
_entity_poly.pdbx_seq_one_letter_code
_entity_poly.pdbx_strand_id
1 'polypeptide(L)'
;GARRVSLLGRQLDLTPPVTSEVVERLVEQGLVTRAPDPQDRRSSILELSDVGRRRAISCRTTIHENVQAVLDQIPPEDREHLIRALPELPRAIERASELPHDVPDRSDLELDPVGVSPGISRSRDLASGGQRPLESPQPVRMRAASSNSNRSAARRISS
;
A
#
# COMPACT_ATOMS: atom_id res chain seq x y z
N GLY A 1 -18.00 -9.40 -3.22
CA GLY A 1 -18.77 -10.65 -3.36
C GLY A 1 -17.85 -11.76 -3.81
N ALA A 2 -18.38 -12.98 -3.94
CA ALA A 2 -17.62 -14.14 -4.39
C ALA A 2 -16.97 -13.90 -5.75
N ARG A 3 -15.71 -14.34 -5.93
CA ARG A 3 -14.99 -14.26 -7.21
C ARG A 3 -14.21 -15.54 -7.49
N ARG A 4 -14.15 -15.93 -8.76
CA ARG A 4 -13.28 -17.02 -9.20
C ARG A 4 -11.81 -16.62 -9.09
N VAL A 5 -10.96 -17.56 -8.70
CA VAL A 5 -9.50 -17.35 -8.60
C VAL A 5 -8.91 -16.89 -9.93
N SER A 6 -9.32 -17.51 -11.04
CA SER A 6 -8.83 -17.18 -12.39
C SER A 6 -9.20 -15.75 -12.82
N LEU A 7 -10.37 -15.25 -12.42
CA LEU A 7 -10.77 -13.86 -12.67
C LEU A 7 -10.00 -12.89 -11.79
N LEU A 8 -9.74 -13.26 -10.53
CA LEU A 8 -8.95 -12.44 -9.62
C LEU A 8 -7.52 -12.25 -10.13
N GLY A 9 -6.88 -13.30 -10.62
CA GLY A 9 -5.53 -13.23 -11.20
C GLY A 9 -5.47 -12.28 -12.39
N ARG A 10 -6.41 -12.40 -13.33
CA ARG A 10 -6.50 -11.50 -14.49
C ARG A 10 -6.76 -10.04 -14.10
N GLN A 11 -7.58 -9.79 -13.09
CA GLN A 11 -7.91 -8.43 -12.65
C GLN A 11 -6.77 -7.74 -11.89
N LEU A 12 -5.82 -8.52 -11.37
CA LEU A 12 -4.66 -8.03 -10.63
C LEU A 12 -3.37 -8.14 -11.46
N ASP A 13 -3.48 -8.49 -12.75
CA ASP A 13 -2.36 -8.77 -13.65
C ASP A 13 -1.33 -9.76 -13.06
N LEU A 14 -1.83 -10.74 -12.30
CA LEU A 14 -1.02 -11.79 -11.67
C LEU A 14 -1.02 -13.05 -12.53
N THR A 15 0.14 -13.70 -12.60
CA THR A 15 0.24 -15.04 -13.21
C THR A 15 -0.50 -16.08 -12.35
N PRO A 16 -0.95 -17.22 -12.92
CA PRO A 16 -1.65 -18.25 -12.15
C PRO A 16 -0.90 -18.79 -10.92
N PRO A 17 0.44 -19.02 -10.97
CA PRO A 17 1.20 -19.44 -9.79
C PRO A 17 1.19 -18.38 -8.68
N VAL A 18 1.45 -17.11 -9.02
CA VAL A 18 1.46 -16.00 -8.06
C VAL A 18 0.07 -15.77 -7.47
N THR A 19 -0.97 -15.85 -8.30
CA THR A 19 -2.36 -15.75 -7.84
C THR A 19 -2.68 -16.83 -6.80
N SER A 20 -2.25 -18.07 -7.06
CA SER A 20 -2.52 -19.19 -6.15
C SER A 20 -1.79 -19.02 -4.82
N GLU A 21 -0.53 -18.61 -4.83
CA GLU A 21 0.25 -18.34 -3.62
C GLU A 21 -0.38 -17.21 -2.77
N VAL A 22 -0.77 -16.11 -3.41
CA VAL A 22 -1.44 -14.99 -2.72
C VAL A 22 -2.74 -15.46 -2.07
N VAL A 23 -3.53 -16.24 -2.80
CA VAL A 23 -4.82 -16.76 -2.31
C VAL A 23 -4.61 -17.72 -1.14
N GLU A 24 -3.66 -18.64 -1.23
CA GLU A 24 -3.31 -19.58 -0.15
C GLU A 24 -3.00 -18.81 1.15
N ARG A 25 -2.15 -17.80 1.06
CA ARG A 25 -1.77 -16.96 2.20
C ARG A 25 -2.95 -16.19 2.79
N LEU A 26 -3.90 -15.74 1.96
CA LEU A 26 -5.11 -15.07 2.43
C LEU A 26 -6.07 -16.05 3.15
N VAL A 27 -6.11 -17.30 2.71
CA VAL A 27 -6.87 -18.37 3.36
C VAL A 27 -6.23 -18.77 4.69
N GLU A 28 -4.91 -18.98 4.73
CA GLU A 28 -4.14 -19.28 5.94
C GLU A 28 -4.32 -18.21 7.02
N GLN A 29 -4.44 -16.94 6.62
CA GLN A 29 -4.70 -15.83 7.53
C GLN A 29 -6.18 -15.70 7.94
N GLY A 30 -7.06 -16.57 7.45
CA GLY A 30 -8.50 -16.54 7.71
C GLY A 30 -9.21 -15.32 7.11
N LEU A 31 -8.60 -14.63 6.14
CA LEU A 31 -9.18 -13.44 5.49
C LEU A 31 -10.11 -13.80 4.34
N VAL A 32 -9.86 -14.94 3.72
CA VAL A 32 -10.64 -15.45 2.59
C VAL A 32 -11.05 -16.89 2.87
N THR A 33 -12.25 -17.26 2.46
CA THR A 33 -12.73 -18.63 2.40
C THR A 33 -12.78 -19.10 0.96
N ARG A 34 -12.42 -20.37 0.73
CA ARG A 34 -12.44 -21.01 -0.58
C ARG A 34 -13.51 -22.10 -0.61
N ALA A 35 -14.34 -22.08 -1.65
CA ALA A 35 -15.34 -23.12 -1.90
C ALA A 35 -15.27 -23.57 -3.38
N PRO A 36 -15.66 -24.83 -3.68
CA PRO A 36 -15.83 -25.25 -5.07
C PRO A 36 -16.94 -24.42 -5.74
N ASP A 37 -16.77 -24.09 -7.02
CA ASP A 37 -17.81 -23.41 -7.79
C ASP A 37 -18.98 -24.39 -8.02
N PRO A 38 -20.23 -24.02 -7.66
CA PRO A 38 -21.41 -24.86 -7.88
C PRO A 38 -21.66 -25.24 -9.34
N GLN A 39 -21.19 -24.43 -10.29
CA GLN A 39 -21.36 -24.62 -11.73
C GLN A 39 -20.18 -25.37 -12.38
N ASP A 40 -19.01 -25.36 -11.74
CA ASP A 40 -17.81 -26.05 -12.24
C ASP A 40 -16.91 -26.48 -11.08
N ARG A 41 -16.93 -27.78 -10.76
CA ARG A 41 -16.13 -28.34 -9.66
C ARG A 41 -14.61 -28.23 -9.88
N ARG A 42 -14.15 -27.95 -11.10
CA ARG A 42 -12.73 -27.68 -11.40
C ARG A 42 -12.31 -26.25 -11.05
N SER A 43 -13.29 -25.37 -10.87
CA SER A 43 -13.11 -23.99 -10.48
C SER A 43 -13.38 -23.78 -8.99
N SER A 44 -12.73 -22.79 -8.40
CA SER A 44 -12.96 -22.40 -7.01
C SER A 44 -13.36 -20.93 -6.92
N ILE A 45 -14.29 -20.65 -6.02
CA ILE A 45 -14.73 -19.32 -5.66
C ILE A 45 -14.08 -18.91 -4.34
N LEU A 46 -13.73 -17.63 -4.26
CA LEU A 46 -13.16 -16.97 -3.09
C LEU A 46 -14.14 -15.95 -2.57
N GLU A 47 -14.33 -15.95 -1.26
CA GLU A 47 -15.14 -14.97 -0.54
C GLU A 47 -14.35 -14.40 0.63
N LEU A 48 -14.54 -13.10 0.90
CA LEU A 48 -14.00 -12.52 2.12
C LEU A 48 -14.73 -13.10 3.32
N SER A 49 -13.98 -13.56 4.32
CA SER A 49 -14.53 -13.83 5.64
C SER A 49 -14.97 -12.53 6.32
N ASP A 50 -15.67 -12.62 7.45
CA ASP A 50 -15.99 -11.43 8.24
C ASP A 50 -14.75 -10.70 8.75
N VAL A 51 -13.70 -11.45 9.12
CA VAL A 51 -12.39 -10.91 9.50
C VAL A 51 -11.76 -10.21 8.30
N GLY A 52 -11.78 -10.84 7.12
CA GLY A 52 -11.30 -10.28 5.87
C GLY A 52 -12.01 -8.99 5.49
N ARG A 53 -13.33 -8.93 5.66
CA ARG A 53 -14.14 -7.74 5.38
C ARG A 53 -13.78 -6.58 6.30
N ARG A 54 -13.67 -6.81 7.61
CA ARG A 54 -13.23 -5.79 8.57
C ARG A 54 -11.82 -5.28 8.24
N ARG A 55 -10.91 -6.19 7.93
CA ARG A 55 -9.53 -5.84 7.57
C ARG A 55 -9.46 -5.05 6.26
N ALA A 56 -10.25 -5.41 5.25
CA ALA A 56 -10.33 -4.67 3.99
C ALA A 56 -10.83 -3.24 4.19
N ILE A 57 -11.82 -3.03 5.07
CA ILE A 57 -12.29 -1.69 5.44
C ILE A 57 -11.16 -0.90 6.10
N SER A 58 -10.51 -1.48 7.11
CA SER A 58 -9.39 -0.81 7.81
C SER A 58 -8.24 -0.46 6.86
N CYS A 59 -7.81 -1.40 6.00
CA CYS A 59 -6.77 -1.14 5.01
C CYS A 59 -7.17 -0.02 4.05
N ARG A 60 -8.42 0.02 3.58
CA ARG A 60 -8.90 1.07 2.69
C ARG A 60 -8.87 2.44 3.36
N THR A 61 -9.27 2.52 4.62
CA THR A 61 -9.18 3.76 5.41
C THR A 61 -7.73 4.22 5.54
N THR A 62 -6.82 3.34 5.95
CA THR A 62 -5.39 3.68 6.12
C THR A 62 -4.73 4.08 4.81
N ILE A 63 -5.01 3.39 3.70
CA ILE A 63 -4.49 3.76 2.39
C ILE A 63 -5.00 5.15 2.00
N HIS A 64 -6.29 5.41 2.20
CA HIS A 64 -6.87 6.72 1.91
C HIS A 64 -6.22 7.83 2.74
N GLU A 65 -6.06 7.64 4.05
CA GLU A 65 -5.42 8.60 4.94
C GLU A 65 -3.97 8.87 4.53
N ASN A 66 -3.20 7.82 4.20
CA ASN A 66 -1.82 7.96 3.76
C ASN A 66 -1.70 8.71 2.44
N VAL A 67 -2.55 8.37 1.45
CA VAL A 67 -2.57 9.05 0.16
C VAL A 67 -2.96 10.52 0.35
N GLN A 68 -3.98 10.80 1.18
CA GLN A 68 -4.40 12.16 1.46
C GLN A 68 -3.27 12.96 2.12
N ALA A 69 -2.55 12.39 3.09
CA ALA A 69 -1.43 13.06 3.74
C ALA A 69 -0.30 13.41 2.77
N VAL A 70 -0.05 12.57 1.75
CA VAL A 70 0.91 12.88 0.68
C VAL A 70 0.39 13.98 -0.23
N LEU A 71 -0.88 13.90 -0.66
CA LEU A 71 -1.50 14.91 -1.52
C LEU A 71 -1.57 16.27 -0.84
N ASP A 72 -1.76 16.31 0.49
CA ASP A 72 -1.80 17.55 1.28
C ASP A 72 -0.49 18.33 1.26
N GLN A 73 0.63 17.70 0.90
CA GLN A 73 1.92 18.36 0.69
C GLN A 73 2.06 19.00 -0.70
N ILE A 74 1.10 18.77 -1.61
CA ILE A 74 1.09 19.29 -2.97
C ILE A 74 0.19 20.54 -3.02
N PRO A 75 0.65 21.65 -3.61
CA PRO A 75 -0.18 22.83 -3.83
C PRO A 75 -1.52 22.48 -4.51
N PRO A 76 -2.64 23.12 -4.13
CA PRO A 76 -3.95 22.81 -4.68
C PRO A 76 -4.00 22.82 -6.21
N GLU A 77 -3.33 23.79 -6.84
CA GLU A 77 -3.23 23.93 -8.30
C GLU A 77 -2.57 22.73 -8.99
N ASP A 78 -1.52 22.18 -8.39
CA ASP A 78 -0.79 21.02 -8.95
C ASP A 78 -1.55 19.72 -8.66
N ARG A 79 -2.27 19.65 -7.55
CA ARG A 79 -3.10 18.51 -7.19
C ARG A 79 -4.22 18.27 -8.19
N GLU A 80 -4.87 19.33 -8.66
CA GLU A 80 -5.88 19.21 -9.71
C GLU A 80 -5.29 18.70 -11.03
N HIS A 81 -4.09 19.18 -11.41
CA HIS A 81 -3.39 18.65 -12.58
C HIS A 81 -3.08 17.17 -12.43
N LEU A 82 -2.61 16.75 -11.26
CA LEU A 82 -2.28 15.35 -10.97
C LEU A 82 -3.52 14.46 -11.04
N ILE A 83 -4.64 14.88 -10.45
CA ILE A 83 -5.92 14.15 -10.51
C ILE A 83 -6.40 13.97 -11.95
N ARG A 84 -6.22 15.00 -12.79
CA ARG A 84 -6.58 14.92 -14.22
C ARG A 84 -5.64 14.02 -15.01
N ALA A 85 -4.33 14.02 -14.72
CA ALA A 85 -3.32 13.35 -15.53
C ALA A 85 -3.10 11.88 -15.15
N LEU A 86 -3.19 11.50 -13.87
CA LEU A 86 -2.93 10.12 -13.42
C LEU A 86 -3.74 9.03 -14.15
N PRO A 87 -5.04 9.23 -14.47
CA PRO A 87 -5.82 8.23 -15.22
C PRO A 87 -5.28 7.94 -16.63
N GLU A 88 -4.44 8.80 -17.20
CA GLU A 88 -3.84 8.58 -18.51
C GLU A 88 -2.72 7.55 -18.49
N LEU A 89 -2.07 7.32 -17.34
CA LEU A 89 -1.01 6.32 -17.21
C LEU A 89 -1.47 4.90 -17.53
N PRO A 90 -2.53 4.34 -16.89
CA PRO A 90 -3.00 3.00 -17.24
C PRO A 90 -3.44 2.91 -18.70
N ARG A 91 -4.12 3.94 -19.23
CA ARG A 91 -4.53 4.00 -20.65
C ARG A 91 -3.33 4.01 -21.60
N ALA A 92 -2.24 4.68 -21.22
CA ALA A 92 -1.01 4.71 -22.01
C ALA A 92 -0.30 3.36 -21.99
N ILE A 93 -0.28 2.68 -20.85
CA ILE A 93 0.28 1.33 -20.70
C ILE A 93 -0.51 0.32 -21.53
N GLU A 94 -1.84 0.35 -21.47
CA GLU A 94 -2.72 -0.52 -22.28
C GLU A 94 -2.43 -0.36 -23.78
N ARG A 95 -2.40 0.88 -24.28
CA ARG A 95 -2.05 1.17 -25.68
C ARG A 95 -0.65 0.70 -26.07
N ALA A 96 0.31 0.79 -25.15
CA ALA A 96 1.67 0.31 -25.38
C ALA A 96 1.76 -1.23 -25.38
N SER A 97 0.89 -1.91 -24.63
CA SER A 97 0.78 -3.36 -24.56
C SER A 97 0.09 -4.00 -25.78
N GLU A 98 -0.70 -3.23 -26.53
CA GLU A 98 -1.38 -3.67 -27.76
C GLU A 98 -0.48 -3.62 -29.01
N LEU A 99 0.74 -3.07 -28.87
CA LEU A 99 1.74 -3.13 -29.94
C LEU A 99 2.25 -4.57 -30.08
N PRO A 100 2.49 -5.09 -31.30
CA PRO A 100 3.09 -6.40 -31.50
C PRO A 100 4.44 -6.47 -30.78
N HIS A 101 4.47 -7.13 -29.63
CA HIS A 101 5.71 -7.38 -28.93
C HIS A 101 6.37 -8.61 -29.56
N ASP A 102 7.41 -8.39 -30.35
CA ASP A 102 8.46 -9.39 -30.55
C ASP A 102 9.24 -9.46 -29.23
N VAL A 103 8.66 -10.10 -28.21
CA VAL A 103 9.35 -10.35 -26.93
C VAL A 103 10.29 -11.52 -27.19
N PRO A 104 11.63 -11.31 -27.27
CA PRO A 104 12.55 -12.43 -27.24
C PRO A 104 12.27 -13.25 -25.98
N ASP A 105 12.40 -14.57 -26.11
CA ASP A 105 12.13 -15.52 -25.02
C ASP A 105 12.75 -15.01 -23.71
N ARG A 106 11.96 -14.98 -22.63
CA ARG A 106 12.40 -14.45 -21.33
C ARG A 106 13.58 -15.23 -20.75
N SER A 107 13.91 -16.38 -21.34
CA SER A 107 15.13 -17.15 -21.07
C SER A 107 16.42 -16.40 -21.43
N ASP A 108 16.37 -15.37 -22.28
CA ASP A 108 17.52 -14.59 -22.74
C ASP A 108 17.75 -13.28 -21.94
N LEU A 109 16.80 -12.88 -21.09
CA LEU A 109 16.93 -11.72 -20.24
C LEU A 109 17.38 -12.16 -18.85
N GLU A 110 18.70 -12.14 -18.61
CA GLU A 110 19.25 -12.00 -17.26
C GLU A 110 18.77 -10.65 -16.71
N LEU A 111 17.58 -10.65 -16.13
CA LEU A 111 17.12 -9.54 -15.32
C LEU A 111 17.95 -9.57 -14.04
N ASP A 112 18.94 -8.68 -13.95
CA ASP A 112 19.48 -8.28 -12.66
C ASP A 112 18.26 -7.96 -11.77
N PRO A 113 18.04 -8.71 -10.67
CA PRO A 113 16.93 -8.41 -9.81
C PRO A 113 17.16 -7.00 -9.28
N VAL A 114 16.35 -6.04 -9.75
CA VAL A 114 16.22 -4.74 -9.09
C VAL A 114 15.96 -5.06 -7.63
N GLY A 115 16.95 -4.78 -6.80
CA GLY A 115 16.96 -5.12 -5.38
C GLY A 115 15.86 -4.38 -4.66
N VAL A 116 14.64 -4.89 -4.73
CA VAL A 116 13.60 -4.58 -3.75
C VAL A 116 14.00 -5.32 -2.49
N SER A 117 14.87 -4.70 -1.70
CA SER A 117 15.20 -5.15 -0.35
C SER A 117 13.89 -5.35 0.41
N PRO A 118 13.55 -6.58 0.87
CA PRO A 118 12.40 -6.79 1.72
C PRO A 118 12.76 -6.26 3.12
N GLY A 119 12.59 -4.96 3.32
CA GLY A 119 12.76 -4.27 4.61
C GLY A 119 11.62 -4.52 5.59
N ILE A 120 11.14 -5.76 5.70
CA ILE A 120 10.26 -6.18 6.80
C ILE A 120 10.94 -7.35 7.51
N SER A 121 11.97 -7.04 8.28
CA SER A 121 12.51 -7.96 9.29
C SER A 121 11.41 -8.28 10.30
N ARG A 122 10.74 -9.43 10.12
CA ARG A 122 10.07 -10.13 11.21
C ARG A 122 11.16 -10.71 12.11
N SER A 123 11.55 -9.97 13.15
CA SER A 123 12.22 -10.59 14.30
C SER A 123 11.22 -11.54 14.96
N ARG A 124 11.50 -12.83 14.83
CA ARG A 124 10.88 -13.88 15.62
C ARG A 124 12.01 -14.79 16.08
N ASP A 125 12.62 -14.43 17.19
CA ASP A 125 13.24 -15.41 18.07
C ASP A 125 12.54 -15.40 19.43
N LEU A 126 12.43 -16.61 19.94
CA LEU A 126 11.54 -17.06 20.99
C LEU A 126 12.17 -16.82 22.38
N ALA A 127 11.30 -16.54 23.34
CA ALA A 127 11.31 -17.04 24.72
C ALA A 127 12.67 -17.16 25.45
N SER A 128 12.91 -16.25 26.41
CA SER A 128 13.18 -16.63 27.81
C SER A 128 13.25 -15.39 28.73
N GLY A 129 12.49 -15.43 29.82
CA GLY A 129 12.87 -14.82 31.11
C GLY A 129 12.48 -13.37 31.39
N GLY A 130 11.55 -13.18 32.33
CA GLY A 130 11.49 -11.99 33.19
C GLY A 130 10.30 -11.07 32.95
N GLN A 131 9.25 -11.22 33.77
CA GLN A 131 8.25 -10.18 33.98
C GLN A 131 8.95 -8.89 34.44
N ARG A 132 8.83 -7.80 33.66
CA ARG A 132 9.11 -6.45 34.15
C ARG A 132 7.79 -5.70 34.38
N PRO A 133 7.68 -4.90 35.46
CA PRO A 133 6.45 -4.17 35.76
C PRO A 133 6.15 -3.09 34.71
N LEU A 134 4.86 -2.84 34.51
CA LEU A 134 4.31 -1.75 33.70
C LEU A 134 4.76 -0.39 34.28
N GLU A 135 5.72 0.26 33.63
CA GLU A 135 6.02 1.67 33.89
C GLU A 135 5.02 2.53 33.12
N SER A 136 4.37 3.45 33.85
CA SER A 136 3.37 4.37 33.32
C SER A 136 4.02 5.41 32.40
N PRO A 137 3.39 5.84 31.29
CA PRO A 137 4.00 6.78 30.37
C PRO A 137 4.16 8.17 31.02
N GLN A 138 5.41 8.63 31.13
CA GLN A 138 5.75 9.98 31.58
C GLN A 138 5.38 11.01 30.48
N PRO A 139 4.83 12.18 30.84
CA PRO A 139 4.46 13.20 29.87
C PRO A 139 5.69 13.89 29.25
N VAL A 140 5.66 14.05 27.93
CA VAL A 140 6.67 14.76 27.12
C VAL A 140 6.68 16.24 27.52
N ARG A 141 7.81 16.73 28.03
CA ARG A 141 8.00 18.17 28.31
C ARG A 141 8.08 18.95 26.98
N MET A 142 7.03 19.71 26.68
CA MET A 142 7.04 20.75 25.65
C MET A 142 8.05 21.85 26.03
N ARG A 143 9.05 22.08 25.17
CA ARG A 143 9.91 23.25 25.26
C ARG A 143 9.10 24.49 24.89
N ALA A 144 8.96 25.41 25.83
CA ALA A 144 8.36 26.71 25.60
C ALA A 144 9.13 27.47 24.51
N ALA A 145 8.39 28.04 23.56
CA ALA A 145 8.92 29.01 22.61
C ALA A 145 9.41 30.23 23.39
N SER A 146 10.73 30.43 23.42
CA SER A 146 11.29 31.69 23.88
C SER A 146 10.90 32.79 22.90
N SER A 147 9.94 33.61 23.34
CA SER A 147 9.83 35.01 22.98
C SER A 147 11.22 35.65 22.93
N ASN A 148 11.61 36.23 21.81
CA ASN A 148 12.49 37.38 21.86
C ASN A 148 11.86 38.55 21.12
N SER A 149 11.30 39.44 21.92
CA SER A 149 10.76 40.73 21.55
C SER A 149 11.92 41.70 21.28
N ASN A 150 11.83 42.40 20.15
CA ASN A 150 12.16 43.82 20.01
C ASN A 150 13.64 44.26 20.08
N ARG A 151 14.18 44.79 18.96
CA ARG A 151 14.61 46.20 18.86
C ARG A 151 15.23 46.55 17.50
N SER A 152 14.89 47.78 17.06
CA SER A 152 15.68 48.69 16.20
C SER A 152 15.69 48.38 14.70
N ALA A 153 15.39 49.29 13.78
CA ALA A 153 15.13 50.73 13.87
C ALA A 153 14.40 51.20 12.60
N ALA A 154 13.26 51.87 12.78
CA ALA A 154 12.64 52.67 11.72
C ALA A 154 12.03 53.91 12.36
N ARG A 155 12.65 55.07 12.08
CA ARG A 155 12.14 56.46 12.08
C ARG A 155 13.16 57.44 12.66
N ARG A 156 13.78 58.21 11.77
CA ARG A 156 13.81 59.67 11.90
C ARG A 156 13.34 60.26 10.58
N ILE A 157 12.31 61.10 10.68
CA ILE A 157 11.85 62.06 9.67
C ILE A 157 12.34 63.43 10.15
N SER A 158 12.62 64.31 9.17
CA SER A 158 12.75 65.78 9.21
C SER A 158 13.89 66.43 10.00
N SER A 159 14.85 67.00 9.27
CA SER A 159 14.90 68.46 9.00
C SER A 159 15.69 68.72 7.73
#